data_AF-A0A4D6KFD4-F1
#
_entry.id   AF-A0A4D6KFD4-F1
#
_cell.length_a   1.000
_cell.length_b   1.000
_cell.length_c   1.000
_cell.angle_alpha   90.00
_cell.angle_beta   90.00
_cell.angle_gamma   90.00
#
_symmetry.space_group_name_H-M   'P 1'
#
loop_
_entity.id
_entity.type
_entity.pdbx_description
1 polymer ?
#
loop_
_entity_poly.entity_id
_entity_poly.type
_entity_poly.pdbx_seq_one_letter_code
_entity_poly.pdbx_strand_id
1 'polypeptide(L)' 'MKKQELIHLHGLLAQVQNHYEQETGDTVEHDKYVDLGVQPTSIHKSKTDHKAAVFALAKGITSEMNAEEKEPVSAAAD' A
#
# COMPACT_ATOMS: atom_id res chain seq x y z
N MET A 1 12.57 12.25 8.03
CA MET A 1 11.15 12.44 8.39
C MET A 1 10.95 12.45 9.90
N LYS A 2 10.16 13.37 10.42
CA LYS A 2 9.67 13.44 11.81
C LYS A 2 8.54 12.40 12.03
N LYS A 3 8.19 12.11 13.29
CA LYS A 3 7.14 11.12 13.62
C LYS A 3 5.77 11.53 13.05
N GLN A 4 5.41 12.81 13.16
CA GLN A 4 4.14 13.32 12.64
C GLN A 4 4.04 13.23 11.11
N GLU A 5 5.14 13.52 10.39
CA GLU A 5 5.20 13.33 8.93
C GLU A 5 4.99 11.87 8.53
N LEU A 6 5.53 10.92 9.31
CA LEU A 6 5.34 9.47 9.09
C LEU A 6 3.90 9.02 9.38
N ILE A 7 3.28 9.51 10.46
CA ILE A 7 1.88 9.21 10.77
C ILE A 7 0.96 9.75 9.67
N HIS A 8 1.22 10.97 9.19
CA HIS A 8 0.44 11.57 8.12
C HIS A 8 0.59 10.80 6.81
N LEU A 9 1.81 10.45 6.41
CA LEU A 9 2.07 9.63 5.23
C LEU A 9 1.40 8.25 5.33
N HIS A 10 1.46 7.61 6.50
CA HIS A 10 0.78 6.34 6.74
C HIS A 10 -0.72 6.48 6.52
N GLY A 11 -1.35 7.51 7.10
CA GLY A 11 -2.77 7.79 6.88
C GLY A 11 -3.12 7.99 5.39
N LEU A 12 -2.31 8.77 4.67
CA LEU A 12 -2.49 8.99 3.24
C LEU A 12 -2.38 7.68 2.44
N LEU A 13 -1.38 6.82 2.70
CA LEU A 13 -1.24 5.55 1.99
C LEU A 13 -2.40 4.58 2.26
N ALA A 14 -2.94 4.56 3.48
CA ALA A 14 -4.14 3.79 3.78
C ALA A 14 -5.36 4.31 2.99
N GLN A 15 -5.48 5.64 2.80
CA GLN A 15 -6.50 6.21 1.94
C GLN A 15 -6.29 5.87 0.47
N VAL A 16 -5.04 5.89 -0.02
CA VAL A 16 -4.71 5.49 -1.40
C VAL A 16 -5.07 4.04 -1.65
N GLN A 17 -4.73 3.12 -0.72
CA GLN A 17 -5.13 1.72 -0.80
C GLN A 17 -6.65 1.61 -0.92
N ASN A 18 -7.39 2.18 0.04
CA ASN A 18 -8.85 2.12 0.04
C ASN A 18 -9.46 2.69 -1.24
N HIS A 19 -8.87 3.75 -1.78
CA HIS A 19 -9.34 4.37 -3.02
C HIS A 19 -9.07 3.48 -4.23
N TYR A 20 -7.87 2.89 -4.33
CA TYR A 20 -7.55 1.94 -5.39
C TYR A 20 -8.55 0.77 -5.39
N GLU A 21 -8.77 0.12 -4.25
CA GLU A 21 -9.69 -1.02 -4.14
C GLU A 21 -11.14 -0.64 -4.50
N GLN A 22 -11.57 0.59 -4.19
CA GLN A 22 -12.89 1.09 -4.55
C GLN A 22 -13.04 1.37 -6.06
N GLU A 23 -12.00 1.90 -6.69
CA GLU A 23 -12.03 2.27 -8.11
C GLU A 23 -11.84 1.07 -9.04
N THR A 24 -10.97 0.12 -8.69
CA THR A 24 -10.71 -1.07 -9.50
C THR A 24 -11.62 -2.24 -9.16
N GLY A 25 -12.10 -2.32 -7.92
CA GLY A 25 -12.80 -3.50 -7.39
C GLY A 25 -11.86 -4.64 -6.99
N ASP A 26 -10.56 -4.49 -7.23
CA ASP A 26 -9.53 -5.44 -6.80
C ASP A 26 -9.13 -5.20 -5.35
N THR A 27 -8.56 -6.22 -4.71
CA THR A 27 -8.06 -6.12 -3.34
C THR A 27 -6.54 -6.01 -3.32
N VAL A 28 -6.00 -5.12 -2.52
CA VAL A 28 -4.55 -5.03 -2.31
C VAL A 28 -4.13 -6.06 -1.26
N GLU A 29 -3.22 -6.96 -1.62
CA GLU A 29 -2.57 -7.88 -0.68
C GLU A 29 -1.77 -7.11 0.38
N HIS A 30 -2.19 -7.21 1.64
CA HIS A 30 -1.62 -6.41 2.73
C HIS A 30 -1.45 -7.18 4.05
N ASP A 31 -1.35 -8.51 4.02
CA ASP A 31 -1.15 -9.37 5.20
C ASP A 31 0.03 -8.90 6.07
N LYS A 32 1.16 -8.55 5.44
CA LYS A 32 2.33 -8.02 6.15
C LYS A 32 2.05 -6.71 6.88
N TYR A 33 1.13 -5.90 6.38
CA TYR A 33 0.71 -4.67 7.04
C TYR A 33 -0.24 -4.98 8.21
N VAL A 34 -1.17 -5.92 8.04
CA VAL A 34 -2.06 -6.40 9.11
C VAL A 34 -1.25 -6.98 10.28
N ASP A 35 -0.25 -7.81 10.00
CA ASP A 35 0.61 -8.47 10.99
C ASP A 35 1.38 -7.49 11.88
N LEU A 36 1.68 -6.28 11.37
CA LEU A 36 2.35 -5.26 12.16
C LEU A 36 1.44 -4.73 13.29
N GLY A 37 0.12 -4.78 13.14
CA GLY A 37 -0.83 -4.28 14.13
C GLY A 37 -0.67 -2.78 14.41
N VAL A 38 -0.28 -2.01 13.38
CA VAL A 38 -0.04 -0.55 13.47
C VAL A 38 -0.99 0.13 12.50
N GLN A 39 -1.99 0.82 13.02
CA GLN A 39 -2.88 1.66 12.22
C GLN A 39 -2.40 3.13 12.21
N PRO A 40 -2.85 3.97 11.25
CA PRO A 40 -2.55 5.40 11.28
C PRO A 40 -2.95 6.09 12.60
N THR A 41 -4.04 5.63 13.23
CA THR A 41 -4.55 6.10 14.52
C THR A 41 -3.73 5.63 15.73
N SER A 42 -2.79 4.70 15.54
CA SER A 42 -1.95 4.13 16.59
C SER A 42 -0.82 5.09 17.02
N ILE A 43 -1.14 6.34 17.35
CA ILE A 43 -0.17 7.43 17.59
C ILE A 43 0.83 7.15 18.73
N HIS A 44 0.51 6.20 19.60
CA HIS A 44 1.36 5.75 20.70
C HIS A 44 2.50 4.83 20.23
N LYS A 45 2.40 4.24 19.03
CA LYS A 45 3.43 3.37 18.44
C LYS A 45 4.69 4.13 18.06
N SER A 46 5.79 3.42 17.89
CA SER A 46 7.09 4.02 17.64
C SER A 46 7.17 4.64 16.24
N LYS A 47 8.14 5.54 16.04
CA LYS A 47 8.43 6.08 14.70
C LYS A 47 8.81 4.95 13.73
N THR A 48 9.52 3.93 14.21
CA THR A 48 9.94 2.78 13.40
C THR A 48 8.75 1.90 13.02
N ASP A 49 7.77 1.77 13.91
CA ASP A 49 6.54 1.01 13.68
C ASP A 49 5.72 1.62 12.53
N HIS A 50 5.48 2.94 12.58
CA HIS A 50 4.80 3.64 11.48
C HIS A 50 5.60 3.59 10.18
N LYS A 51 6.94 3.62 10.25
CA LYS A 51 7.79 3.47 9.07
C LYS A 51 7.65 2.09 8.44
N ALA A 52 7.63 1.02 9.25
CA ALA A 52 7.43 -0.34 8.76
C ALA A 52 6.06 -0.50 8.08
N ALA A 53 5.01 0.05 8.68
CA ALA A 53 3.67 0.06 8.12
C ALA A 53 3.59 0.79 6.77
N VAL A 54 4.22 1.97 6.67
CA VAL A 54 4.33 2.71 5.39
C VAL A 54 4.97 1.86 4.29
N PHE A 55 6.06 1.13 4.60
CA PHE A 55 6.69 0.26 3.61
C PHE A 55 5.82 -0.93 3.22
N ALA A 56 5.12 -1.55 4.18
CA ALA A 56 4.22 -2.66 3.91
C ALA A 56 3.06 -2.23 2.99
N LEU A 57 2.41 -1.10 3.30
CA LEU A 57 1.35 -0.51 2.47
C LEU A 57 1.82 -0.16 1.07
N ALA A 58 2.93 0.60 0.97
CA ALA A 58 3.46 1.00 -0.33
C ALA A 58 3.82 -0.22 -1.20
N LYS A 59 4.35 -1.29 -0.59
CA LYS A 59 4.66 -2.52 -1.31
C LYS A 59 3.40 -3.25 -1.78
N GLY A 60 2.36 -3.35 -0.96
CA GLY A 60 1.08 -3.94 -1.35
C GLY A 60 0.50 -3.21 -2.56
N ILE A 61 0.30 -1.89 -2.42
CA ILE A 61 -0.29 -1.05 -3.48
C ILE A 61 0.50 -1.16 -4.79
N THR A 62 1.83 -1.06 -4.73
CA THR A 62 2.65 -1.11 -5.95
C THR A 62 2.76 -2.51 -6.56
N SER A 63 2.51 -3.57 -5.80
CA SER A 63 2.49 -4.93 -6.34
C SER A 63 1.27 -5.17 -7.23
N GLU A 64 0.09 -4.70 -6.80
CA GLU A 64 -1.13 -4.78 -7.61
C GLU A 64 -1.06 -3.89 -8.85
N MET A 65 -0.56 -2.66 -8.72
CA MET A 65 -0.41 -1.76 -9.88
C MET A 65 0.53 -2.31 -10.97
N ASN A 66 1.52 -3.13 -10.61
CA ASN A 66 2.39 -3.78 -11.60
C ASN A 66 1.76 -5.04 -12.21
N ALA A 67 0.73 -5.62 -11.58
CA ALA A 67 0.05 -6.78 -12.13
C ALA A 67 -0.76 -6.45 -13.41
N GLU A 68 -1.20 -5.20 -13.55
CA GLU A 68 -1.93 -4.71 -14.73
C GLU A 68 -1.05 -4.57 -15.99
N GLU A 69 0.28 -4.51 -15.90
CA GLU A 69 1.17 -4.30 -17.06
C GLU A 69 1.45 -5.58 -17.89
N LYS A 70 0.88 -6.74 -17.55
CA LYS A 70 1.07 -7.97 -18.33
C LYS A 70 -0.05 -8.19 -19.35
N GLU A 71 0.16 -7.66 -20.56
CA GLU A 71 0.24 -8.42 -21.83
C GLU A 71 0.34 -7.44 -23.04
N PRO A 72 1.52 -7.24 -23.66
CA PRO A 72 1.53 -6.91 -25.08
C PRO A 72 1.17 -8.19 -25.84
N VAL A 73 -0.10 -8.31 -26.21
CA VAL A 73 -0.57 -9.37 -27.11
C VAL A 73 0.32 -9.32 -28.36
N SER A 74 1.20 -10.30 -28.52
CA SER A 74 2.01 -10.42 -29.72
C SER A 74 1.04 -10.63 -30.87
N ALA A 75 0.90 -9.63 -31.75
CA ALA A 75 0.31 -9.83 -33.06
C ALA A 75 1.21 -10.81 -33.83
N ALA A 76 0.95 -12.11 -33.67
CA ALA A 76 1.52 -13.12 -34.53
C ALA A 76 0.95 -12.87 -35.92
N ALA A 77 1.81 -12.38 -36.81
CA ALA A 77 1.57 -12.31 -38.23
C ALA A 77 1.73 -13.71 -38.83
N ASP A 78 0.65 -14.25 -39.41
CA ASP A 78 0.63 -15.04 -40.65
C ASP A 78 -0.75 -14.85 -41.31
#